data_AF-A0A4Q6XVU8-F1
#
_entry.id   AF-A0A4Q6XVU8-F1
#
_cell.length_a   1.000
_cell.length_b   1.000
_cell.length_c   1.000
_cell.angle_alpha   90.00
_cell.angle_beta   90.00
_cell.angle_gamma   90.00
#
_symmetry.space_group_name_H-M   'P 1'
#
loop_
_entity.id
_entity.type
_entity.pdbx_description
1 polymer ?
#
loop_
_entity_poly.entity_id
_entity_poly.type
_entity_poly.pdbx_seq_one_letter_code
_entity_poly.pdbx_strand_id
1 'polypeptide(L)' 'MGSLEAGKLANFVILRSDPSADIRNIRSVEATVKRGRIYSRADYQPSTKAEIVDSGFPVSPEKDWTVR' A
#
# COMPACT_ATOMS: atom_id res chain seq x y z
N MET A 1 13.03 -5.66 -10.82
CA MET A 1 12.13 -6.00 -9.70
C MET A 1 10.71 -5.66 -10.14
N GLY A 2 9.70 -6.45 -9.78
CA GLY A 2 8.30 -6.21 -10.21
C GLY A 2 7.60 -7.38 -10.91
N SER A 3 8.24 -8.54 -11.04
CA SER A 3 7.61 -9.78 -11.51
C SER A 3 7.66 -10.87 -10.44
N LEU A 4 6.71 -11.81 -10.51
CA LEU A 4 6.59 -12.96 -9.61
C LEU A 4 7.24 -14.19 -10.25
N GLU A 5 8.47 -14.47 -9.85
CA GLU A 5 9.23 -15.64 -10.32
C GLU A 5 9.97 -16.28 -9.16
N ALA A 6 10.18 -17.60 -9.22
CA ALA A 6 10.96 -18.33 -8.22
C ALA A 6 12.39 -17.77 -8.11
N GLY A 7 12.93 -17.75 -6.89
CA GLY A 7 14.25 -17.19 -6.59
C GLY A 7 14.30 -15.66 -6.46
N LYS A 8 13.22 -14.93 -6.78
CA LYS A 8 13.12 -13.49 -6.52
C LYS A 8 12.66 -13.18 -5.10
N LEU A 9 12.94 -11.96 -4.64
CA LEU A 9 12.37 -11.46 -3.39
C LEU A 9 10.85 -11.46 -3.48
N ALA A 10 10.21 -12.07 -2.49
CA ALA A 10 8.76 -12.09 -2.32
C ALA A 10 8.23 -10.69 -1.97
N ASN A 11 8.06 -9.86 -3.01
CA ASN A 11 7.44 -8.54 -2.96
C ASN A 11 6.22 -8.54 -3.87
N PHE A 12 5.03 -8.64 -3.28
CA PHE A 12 3.76 -8.66 -4.01
C PHE A 12 2.59 -8.27 -3.10
N VAL A 13 1.41 -8.11 -3.69
CA VAL A 13 0.16 -7.78 -2.99
C VAL A 13 -0.85 -8.90 -3.16
N ILE A 14 -1.70 -9.08 -2.16
CA ILE A 14 -2.85 -9.98 -2.20
C ILE A 14 -4.09 -9.10 -2.33
N LEU A 15 -4.94 -9.39 -3.32
CA LEU A 15 -6.16 -8.64 -3.62
C LEU A 15 -7.38 -9.54 -3.42
N ARG A 16 -8.48 -8.96 -2.91
CA ARG A 16 -9.77 -9.68 -2.83
C ARG A 16 -10.49 -9.75 -4.17
N SER A 17 -10.23 -8.82 -5.07
CA SER A 17 -10.92 -8.69 -6.36
C SER A 17 -9.93 -8.76 -7.52
N ASP A 18 -10.39 -9.32 -8.65
CA ASP A 18 -9.56 -9.52 -9.85
C ASP A 18 -9.20 -8.18 -10.53
N PRO A 19 -7.92 -7.78 -10.57
CA PRO A 19 -7.47 -6.55 -11.21
C PRO A 19 -7.47 -6.61 -12.75
N SER A 20 -7.54 -7.81 -13.34
CA SER A 20 -7.63 -7.97 -14.80
C SER A 20 -9.04 -7.69 -15.33
N ALA A 21 -10.07 -7.90 -14.50
CA ALA A 21 -11.46 -7.58 -14.81
C ALA A 21 -11.76 -6.07 -14.69
N ASP A 22 -11.23 -5.38 -13.67
CA ASP A 22 -11.25 -3.92 -13.54
C ASP A 22 -10.00 -3.46 -12.78
N ILE A 23 -9.21 -2.57 -13.37
CA ILE A 23 -8.00 -2.02 -12.74
C ILE A 23 -8.27 -1.34 -11.39
N ARG A 24 -9.49 -0.85 -11.14
CA ARG A 24 -9.87 -0.27 -9.84
C ARG A 24 -9.79 -1.29 -8.71
N ASN A 25 -9.87 -2.59 -9.02
CA ASN A 25 -9.78 -3.67 -8.04
C ASN A 25 -8.40 -3.76 -7.37
N ILE A 26 -7.37 -3.07 -7.86
CA ILE A 26 -6.09 -2.94 -7.12
C ILE A 26 -6.26 -2.28 -5.75
N ARG A 27 -7.37 -1.56 -5.51
CA ARG A 27 -7.69 -0.98 -4.19
C ARG A 27 -8.18 -2.01 -3.18
N SER A 28 -8.54 -3.21 -3.61
CA SER A 28 -9.07 -4.30 -2.78
C SER A 28 -7.98 -5.06 -2.00
N VAL A 29 -6.86 -4.41 -1.68
CA VAL A 29 -5.71 -5.02 -1.00
C VAL A 29 -6.14 -5.65 0.33
N GLU A 30 -5.81 -6.92 0.49
CA GLU A 30 -5.99 -7.68 1.72
C GLU A 30 -4.72 -7.70 2.56
N ALA A 31 -3.58 -7.95 1.91
CA ALA A 31 -2.29 -7.95 2.55
C ALA A 31 -1.19 -7.54 1.56
N THR A 32 -0.08 -7.08 2.12
CA THR A 32 1.15 -6.84 1.37
C THR A 32 2.23 -7.79 1.86
N VAL A 33 3.00 -8.36 0.94
CA VAL A 33 4.15 -9.20 1.25
C VAL A 33 5.40 -8.43 0.84
N LYS A 34 6.27 -8.15 1.82
CA LYS A 34 7.52 -7.43 1.60
C LYS A 34 8.67 -8.27 2.12
N ARG A 35 9.56 -8.67 1.22
CA ARG A 35 10.71 -9.55 1.51
C ARG A 35 10.29 -10.82 2.28
N GLY A 36 9.17 -11.42 1.87
CA GLY A 36 8.63 -12.64 2.50
C GLY A 36 7.86 -12.45 3.80
N ARG A 37 7.77 -11.21 4.33
CA ARG A 37 6.95 -10.91 5.51
C ARG A 37 5.59 -10.36 5.10
N ILE A 38 4.54 -10.96 5.64
CA ILE A 38 3.15 -10.57 5.43
C ILE A 38 2.79 -9.42 6.37
N TYR A 39 2.11 -8.41 5.84
CA TYR A 39 1.50 -7.31 6.58
C TYR A 39 0.03 -7.22 6.17
N SER A 40 -0.88 -7.46 7.12
CA SER A 40 -2.32 -7.35 6.88
C SER A 40 -2.71 -5.90 6.61
N ARG A 41 -3.65 -5.67 5.68
CA ARG A 41 -4.22 -4.34 5.47
C ARG A 41 -5.02 -3.87 6.68
N ALA A 42 -5.59 -4.79 7.46
CA ALA A 42 -6.35 -4.46 8.67
C ALA A 42 -5.46 -3.86 9.77
N ASP A 43 -4.16 -4.19 9.78
CA ASP A 43 -3.19 -3.69 10.76
C ASP A 43 -2.57 -2.36 10.34
N TYR A 44 -2.93 -1.83 9.16
CA TYR A 44 -2.35 -0.60 8.63
C TYR A 44 -2.86 0.62 9.40
N GLN A 45 -1.92 1.31 10.05
CA GLN A 45 -2.16 2.57 10.73
C GLN A 45 -1.65 3.71 9.83
N PRO A 46 -2.54 4.52 9.23
CA PRO A 46 -2.12 5.66 8.43
C PRO A 46 -1.47 6.72 9.31
N SER A 47 -0.35 7.29 8.85
CA SER A 47 0.31 8.40 9.53
C SER A 47 -0.61 9.63 9.58
N THR A 48 -0.61 10.32 10.71
CA THR A 48 -1.35 11.57 10.87
C THR A 48 -0.63 12.72 10.18
N LYS A 49 -1.37 13.78 9.80
CA LYS A 49 -0.76 14.98 9.21
C LYS A 49 0.35 15.58 10.07
N ALA A 50 0.17 15.56 11.40
CA ALA A 50 1.16 16.07 12.33
C ALA A 50 2.46 15.24 12.27
N GLU A 51 2.38 13.92 12.25
CA GLU A 51 3.54 13.02 12.09
C GLU A 51 4.25 13.25 10.75
N ILE A 52 3.49 13.48 9.69
CA ILE A 52 4.06 13.76 8.36
C ILE A 52 4.83 15.08 8.36
N VAL A 53 4.26 16.14 8.94
CA VAL A 53 4.93 17.45 9.07
C VAL A 53 6.19 17.34 9.93
N ASP A 54 6.11 16.65 11.06
CA ASP A 54 7.24 16.45 11.99
C ASP A 54 8.40 15.69 11.32
N SER A 55 8.10 14.74 10.43
CA SER A 55 9.11 14.03 9.63
C SER A 55 9.79 14.88 8.55
N GLY A 56 9.49 16.19 8.48
CA GLY A 56 10.12 17.14 7.56
C GLY A 56 9.52 17.17 6.15
N PHE A 57 8.40 16.46 5.93
CA PHE A 57 7.66 16.53 4.67
C PHE A 57 6.57 17.61 4.75
N PRO A 58 6.64 18.68 3.94
CA PRO A 58 5.62 19.71 3.97
C PRO A 58 4.28 19.14 3.48
N VAL A 59 3.25 19.20 4.32
CA VAL A 59 1.88 18.90 3.90
C VAL A 59 1.30 20.13 3.20
N SER A 60 0.97 19.99 1.92
CA SER A 60 0.33 21.09 1.18
C SER A 60 -1.13 21.21 1.60
N PRO A 61 -1.61 22.41 2.01
CA PRO A 61 -2.99 22.60 2.50
C PRO A 61 -4.05 22.29 1.43
N GLU A 62 -3.67 22.33 0.15
CA GLU A 62 -4.56 22.15 -1.00
C GLU A 62 -4.77 20.66 -1.39
N LYS A 63 -3.97 19.74 -0.83
CA LYS A 63 -4.02 18.30 -1.15
C LYS A 63 -4.19 17.48 0.13
N ASP A 64 -5.41 17.49 0.64
CA ASP A 64 -5.81 16.55 1.69
C ASP A 64 -5.96 15.14 1.10
N TRP A 65 -4.89 14.36 1.19
CA TRP A 65 -4.88 12.96 0.76
C TRP A 65 -5.41 12.00 1.83
N THR A 66 -5.80 12.50 3.00
CA THR A 66 -6.13 11.69 4.18
C THR A 66 -7.47 10.95 4.07
N VAL A 67 -8.26 11.19 3.02
CA VAL A 67 -9.52 10.48 2.78
C VAL A 67 -9.71 10.21 1.29
N ARG A 68 -9.48 8.97 0.81
CA ARG A 68 -10.13 8.35 -0.37
C ARG A 68 -10.05 6.83 -0.36
#